data_AF-A0A6G0ISW4-F1
#
_entry.id   AF-A0A6G0ISW4-F1
#
_cell.length_a   1.000
_cell.length_b   1.000
_cell.length_c   1.000
_cell.angle_alpha   90.00
_cell.angle_beta   90.00
_cell.angle_gamma   90.00
#
_symmetry.space_group_name_H-M   'P 1'
#
loop_
_entity.id
_entity.type
_entity.pdbx_description
1 polymer ?
#
loop_
_entity_poly.entity_id
_entity_poly.type
_entity_poly.pdbx_seq_one_letter_code
_entity_poly.pdbx_strand_id
1 'polypeptide(L)'
;MASKEITASGFVSVSKDITESIKKIVDKSSIKFVHGIKLDTKSGKTEDRILVLTTWRLYFLAPKTPAKVENTFNFLEIRALNSQPEHQVIIDTDKSSYSLRFESREHLNHVVSHINFALSRIFNNSIFAPSICHSDSDLSEGSRKYSPSSETSVETQRACGGFSETYSALCDYNGISCKEEVQWDVDTIYHSQDNREFNLLDFSHLESRDLAVIVASMAYNTWFTKLYCKDLRIGSEVTEQVLHTVSKSSSLEEITLENAG
;
A
#
# COMPACT_ATOMS: atom_id res chain seq x y z
N MET A 1 -31.94 -27.28 -34.97
CA MET A 1 -30.71 -26.64 -34.46
C MET A 1 -30.98 -26.21 -33.03
N ALA A 2 -30.51 -26.99 -32.06
CA ALA A 2 -30.64 -26.65 -30.65
C ALA A 2 -29.57 -25.60 -30.32
N SER A 3 -30.03 -24.40 -29.97
CA SER A 3 -29.17 -23.32 -29.49
C SER A 3 -28.43 -23.80 -28.24
N LYS A 4 -27.10 -23.80 -28.31
CA LYS A 4 -26.23 -23.98 -27.14
C LYS A 4 -26.58 -22.88 -26.14
N GLU A 5 -27.18 -23.24 -25.01
CA GLU A 5 -27.14 -22.43 -23.80
C GLU A 5 -25.67 -22.21 -23.45
N ILE A 6 -25.17 -21.02 -23.74
CA ILE A 6 -23.95 -20.50 -23.14
C ILE A 6 -24.34 -20.24 -21.70
N THR A 7 -24.03 -21.17 -20.80
CA THR A 7 -24.06 -20.92 -19.35
C THR A 7 -23.23 -19.68 -19.08
N ALA A 8 -23.89 -18.54 -18.84
CA ALA A 8 -23.26 -17.37 -18.28
C ALA A 8 -22.70 -17.80 -16.92
N SER A 9 -21.39 -18.07 -16.85
CA SER A 9 -20.75 -18.33 -15.56
C SER A 9 -20.83 -17.05 -14.75
N GLY A 10 -21.70 -17.01 -13.76
CA GLY A 10 -21.80 -15.88 -12.84
C GLY A 10 -20.50 -15.67 -12.08
N PHE A 11 -20.31 -14.48 -11.52
CA PHE A 11 -19.23 -14.24 -10.57
C PHE A 11 -19.55 -14.92 -9.24
N VAL A 12 -18.51 -15.35 -8.51
CA VAL A 12 -18.70 -15.97 -7.20
C VAL A 12 -19.26 -14.94 -6.21
N SER A 13 -20.36 -15.28 -5.54
CA SER A 13 -20.90 -14.46 -4.45
C SER A 13 -20.14 -14.73 -3.15
N VAL A 14 -19.85 -13.65 -2.41
CA VAL A 14 -19.15 -13.73 -1.12
C VAL A 14 -20.19 -13.92 -0.01
N SER A 15 -20.31 -15.15 0.51
CA SER A 15 -21.26 -15.46 1.59
C SER A 15 -20.80 -14.92 2.96
N LYS A 16 -21.72 -14.90 3.93
CA LYS A 16 -21.40 -14.53 5.32
C LYS A 16 -20.34 -15.47 5.92
N ASP A 17 -20.47 -16.78 5.69
CA ASP A 17 -19.53 -17.79 6.22
C ASP A 17 -18.11 -17.59 5.67
N ILE A 18 -18.00 -17.31 4.37
CA ILE A 18 -16.73 -17.00 3.73
C ILE A 18 -16.15 -15.70 4.32
N THR A 19 -16.98 -14.67 4.48
CA THR A 19 -16.57 -13.39 5.08
C THR A 19 -16.03 -13.58 6.50
N GLU A 20 -16.67 -14.40 7.32
CA GLU A 20 -16.20 -14.74 8.66
C GLU A 20 -14.89 -15.54 8.62
N SER A 21 -14.76 -16.46 7.66
CA SER A 21 -13.51 -17.19 7.48
C SER A 21 -12.36 -16.30 7.04
N ILE A 22 -12.60 -15.28 6.21
CA ILE A 22 -11.59 -14.29 5.78
C ILE A 22 -11.09 -13.48 6.98
N LYS A 23 -11.99 -13.06 7.87
CA LYS A 23 -11.65 -12.30 9.08
C LYS A 23 -10.77 -13.06 10.08
N LYS A 24 -10.61 -14.38 9.91
CA LYS A 24 -9.71 -15.21 10.73
C LYS A 24 -8.28 -15.23 10.18
N ILE A 25 -8.08 -14.90 8.91
CA ILE A 25 -6.78 -14.97 8.22
C ILE A 25 -6.23 -13.60 7.84
N VAL A 26 -7.10 -12.61 7.64
CA VAL A 26 -6.76 -11.21 7.38
C VAL A 26 -7.33 -10.40 8.53
N ASP A 27 -6.50 -9.54 9.13
CA ASP A 27 -6.95 -8.71 10.25
C ASP A 27 -8.19 -7.89 9.84
N LYS A 28 -9.25 -8.04 10.63
CA LYS A 28 -10.57 -7.48 10.35
C LYS A 28 -10.52 -5.95 10.22
N SER A 29 -9.67 -5.27 10.98
CA SER A 29 -9.58 -3.80 10.97
C SER A 29 -8.98 -3.26 9.66
N SER A 30 -8.20 -4.10 8.98
CA SER A 30 -7.48 -3.76 7.75
C SER A 30 -8.31 -3.94 6.48
N ILE A 31 -9.36 -4.77 6.48
CA ILE A 31 -10.14 -5.12 5.29
C ILE A 31 -10.96 -3.91 4.81
N LYS A 32 -10.76 -3.51 3.55
CA LYS A 32 -11.44 -2.39 2.91
C LYS A 32 -12.47 -2.83 1.88
N PHE A 33 -12.19 -3.92 1.17
CA PHE A 33 -13.04 -4.42 0.08
C PHE A 33 -12.90 -5.94 -0.05
N VAL A 34 -14.01 -6.64 -0.31
CA VAL A 34 -14.04 -8.08 -0.56
C VAL A 34 -14.99 -8.36 -1.71
N HIS A 35 -14.52 -9.03 -2.76
CA HIS A 35 -15.36 -9.30 -3.92
C HIS A 35 -14.94 -10.57 -4.68
N GLY A 36 -15.91 -11.22 -5.32
CA GLY A 36 -15.66 -12.31 -6.25
C GLY A 36 -15.16 -11.76 -7.58
N ILE A 37 -14.07 -12.31 -8.10
CA ILE A 37 -13.49 -11.92 -9.37
C ILE A 37 -13.17 -13.14 -10.22
N LYS A 38 -12.93 -12.88 -11.49
CA LYS A 38 -12.39 -13.85 -12.43
C LYS A 38 -10.94 -13.54 -12.71
N LEU A 39 -10.05 -14.46 -12.37
CA LEU A 39 -8.61 -14.35 -12.60
C LEU A 39 -8.23 -15.14 -13.84
N ASP A 40 -7.64 -14.48 -14.84
CA ASP A 40 -7.11 -15.16 -16.00
C ASP A 40 -5.75 -15.79 -15.71
N THR A 41 -5.60 -17.04 -16.13
CA THR A 41 -4.35 -17.78 -16.04
C THR A 41 -3.56 -17.67 -17.34
N LYS A 42 -2.25 -17.86 -17.26
CA LYS A 42 -1.36 -17.93 -18.43
C LYS A 42 -1.76 -19.01 -19.45
N SER A 43 -2.57 -20.00 -19.03
CA SER A 43 -3.09 -21.07 -19.89
C SER A 43 -4.32 -20.67 -20.72
N GLY A 44 -4.79 -19.43 -20.59
CA GLY A 44 -6.02 -18.94 -21.23
C GLY A 44 -7.31 -19.35 -20.52
N LYS A 45 -7.21 -20.11 -19.42
CA LYS A 45 -8.35 -20.43 -18.55
C LYS A 45 -8.61 -19.29 -17.57
N THR A 46 -9.88 -19.04 -17.28
CA THR A 46 -10.32 -18.13 -16.23
C THR A 46 -10.78 -18.93 -15.02
N GLU A 47 -10.35 -18.52 -13.83
CA GLU A 47 -10.72 -19.17 -12.58
C GLU A 47 -11.38 -18.18 -11.62
N ASP A 48 -12.37 -18.66 -10.86
CA ASP A 48 -13.02 -17.84 -9.86
C ASP A 48 -12.14 -17.69 -8.61
N ARG A 49 -12.06 -16.46 -8.09
CA ARG A 49 -11.32 -16.11 -6.89
C ARG A 49 -12.06 -15.08 -6.06
N ILE A 50 -11.72 -15.04 -4.78
CA ILE A 50 -12.11 -13.94 -3.91
C ILE A 50 -10.92 -12.99 -3.79
N LEU A 51 -11.13 -11.74 -4.16
CA LEU A 51 -10.20 -10.65 -3.96
C LEU A 51 -10.51 -9.96 -2.63
N VAL A 52 -9.48 -9.78 -1.81
CA VAL A 52 -9.57 -9.00 -0.57
C VAL A 52 -8.56 -7.85 -0.67
N LEU A 53 -9.04 -6.61 -0.54
CA LEU A 53 -8.17 -5.45 -0.34
C LEU A 53 -8.06 -5.12 1.14
N THR A 54 -6.82 -4.87 1.55
CA THR A 54 -6.49 -4.24 2.82
C THR A 54 -5.90 -2.86 2.56
N THR A 55 -5.40 -2.19 3.59
CA THR A 55 -4.76 -0.86 3.44
C THR A 55 -3.59 -0.88 2.44
N TRP A 56 -2.73 -1.91 2.48
CA TRP A 56 -1.48 -1.95 1.70
C TRP A 56 -1.33 -3.19 0.80
N ARG A 57 -2.26 -4.16 0.88
CA ARG A 57 -2.16 -5.44 0.16
C ARG A 57 -3.44 -5.84 -0.55
N LEU A 58 -3.25 -6.59 -1.63
CA LEU A 58 -4.28 -7.39 -2.29
C LEU A 58 -4.03 -8.86 -2.00
N TYR A 59 -5.09 -9.59 -1.70
CA TYR A 59 -5.07 -11.05 -1.52
C TYR A 59 -6.00 -11.73 -2.52
N PHE A 60 -5.54 -12.86 -3.06
CA PHE A 60 -6.35 -13.81 -3.83
C PHE A 60 -6.60 -15.05 -2.98
N LEU A 61 -7.88 -15.34 -2.77
CA LEU A 61 -8.34 -16.46 -1.96
C LEU A 61 -9.14 -17.44 -2.80
N ALA A 62 -9.01 -18.72 -2.48
CA ALA A 62 -9.87 -19.76 -3.04
C ALA A 62 -11.33 -19.54 -2.59
N PRO A 63 -12.33 -19.70 -3.47
CA PRO A 63 -13.75 -19.57 -3.13
C PRO A 63 -14.27 -20.80 -2.39
N LYS A 64 -13.69 -21.10 -1.22
CA LYS A 64 -14.05 -22.25 -0.38
C LYS A 64 -13.96 -21.89 1.11
N THR A 65 -14.67 -22.66 1.93
CA THR A 65 -14.64 -22.55 3.39
C THR A 65 -13.94 -23.79 3.97
N PRO A 66 -12.88 -23.64 4.80
CA PRO A 66 -12.28 -22.40 5.25
C PRO A 66 -11.53 -21.66 4.13
N ALA A 67 -11.58 -20.34 4.19
CA ALA A 67 -10.89 -19.43 3.29
C ALA A 67 -9.38 -19.69 3.33
N LYS A 68 -8.77 -19.81 2.15
CA LYS A 68 -7.34 -20.06 2.00
C LYS A 68 -6.74 -19.00 1.08
N VAL A 69 -5.73 -18.29 1.58
CA VAL A 69 -4.90 -17.39 0.76
C VAL A 69 -4.11 -18.26 -0.22
N GLU A 70 -4.26 -17.97 -1.50
CA GLU A 70 -3.45 -18.58 -2.55
C GLU A 70 -2.28 -17.70 -2.94
N ASN A 71 -2.50 -16.39 -2.98
CA ASN A 71 -1.47 -15.42 -3.34
C ASN A 71 -1.78 -14.03 -2.76
N THR A 72 -0.75 -13.22 -2.58
CA THR A 72 -0.86 -11.84 -2.10
C THR A 72 0.33 -11.02 -2.58
N PHE A 73 0.12 -9.72 -2.76
CA PHE A 73 1.21 -8.77 -2.99
C PHE A 73 0.89 -7.44 -2.31
N ASN A 74 1.94 -6.72 -1.94
CA ASN A 74 1.85 -5.36 -1.44
C ASN A 74 1.79 -4.37 -2.61
N PHE A 75 1.10 -3.24 -2.45
CA PHE A 75 0.93 -2.27 -3.53
C PHE A 75 2.25 -1.65 -4.01
N LEU A 76 3.29 -1.60 -3.16
CA LEU A 76 4.64 -1.18 -3.55
C LEU A 76 5.33 -2.16 -4.51
N GLU A 77 4.83 -3.39 -4.66
CA GLU A 77 5.30 -4.32 -5.70
C GLU A 77 4.72 -4.01 -7.08
N ILE A 78 3.72 -3.11 -7.21
CA ILE A 78 3.03 -2.80 -8.46
C ILE A 78 3.93 -1.90 -9.33
N ARG A 79 4.16 -2.34 -10.57
CA ARG A 79 4.87 -1.60 -11.63
C ARG A 79 3.92 -0.90 -12.60
N ALA A 80 2.77 -1.52 -12.88
CA ALA A 80 1.76 -0.96 -13.78
C ALA A 80 0.36 -1.47 -13.43
N LEU A 81 -0.65 -0.63 -13.65
CA LEU A 81 -2.07 -0.95 -13.46
C LEU A 81 -2.86 -0.45 -14.68
N ASN A 82 -3.17 -1.36 -15.58
CA ASN A 82 -3.77 -1.04 -16.87
C ASN A 82 -5.23 -1.48 -16.87
N SER A 83 -6.14 -0.51 -16.86
CA SER A 83 -7.58 -0.78 -17.04
C SER A 83 -7.89 -1.04 -18.51
N GLN A 84 -8.66 -2.09 -18.77
CA GLN A 84 -9.04 -2.56 -20.09
C GLN A 84 -10.58 -2.44 -20.28
N PRO A 85 -11.09 -2.64 -21.52
CA PRO A 85 -12.51 -2.87 -21.77
C PRO A 85 -13.07 -4.05 -20.94
N GLU A 86 -14.40 -4.23 -20.92
CA GLU A 86 -15.05 -5.38 -20.26
C GLU A 86 -14.79 -5.52 -18.75
N HIS A 87 -14.61 -4.40 -18.04
CA HIS A 87 -14.37 -4.38 -16.59
C HIS A 87 -13.14 -5.21 -16.18
N GLN A 88 -12.09 -5.18 -17.01
CA GLN A 88 -10.84 -5.88 -16.76
C GLN A 88 -9.72 -4.91 -16.32
N VAL A 89 -8.85 -5.36 -15.42
CA VAL A 89 -7.61 -4.66 -15.05
C VAL A 89 -6.43 -5.62 -15.06
N ILE A 90 -5.31 -5.19 -15.61
CA ILE A 90 -4.04 -5.92 -15.60
C ILE A 90 -3.12 -5.24 -14.59
N ILE A 91 -2.68 -6.01 -13.59
CA ILE A 91 -1.79 -5.56 -12.53
C ILE A 91 -0.44 -6.26 -12.72
N ASP A 92 0.57 -5.50 -13.11
CA ASP A 92 1.94 -5.99 -13.23
C ASP A 92 2.70 -5.67 -11.94
N THR A 93 3.30 -6.70 -11.36
CA THR A 93 4.16 -6.60 -10.18
C THR A 93 5.61 -6.95 -10.53
N ASP A 94 6.53 -6.75 -9.59
CA ASP A 94 7.93 -7.19 -9.75
C ASP A 94 8.10 -8.66 -10.15
N LYS A 95 7.16 -9.52 -9.73
CA LYS A 95 7.27 -10.98 -9.83
C LYS A 95 6.26 -11.61 -10.80
N SER A 96 5.13 -10.96 -11.05
CA SER A 96 3.98 -11.58 -11.71
C SER A 96 3.02 -10.56 -12.33
N SER A 97 2.26 -10.99 -13.32
CA SER A 97 1.18 -10.21 -13.96
C SER A 97 -0.16 -10.87 -13.68
N TYR A 98 -1.16 -10.09 -13.28
CA TYR A 98 -2.50 -10.55 -12.92
C TYR A 98 -3.56 -9.86 -13.78
N SER A 99 -4.34 -10.64 -14.53
CA SER A 99 -5.48 -10.15 -15.30
C SER A 99 -6.78 -10.47 -14.55
N LEU A 100 -7.43 -9.43 -14.03
CA LEU A 100 -8.63 -9.53 -13.20
C LEU A 100 -9.83 -9.00 -13.99
N ARG A 101 -10.92 -9.77 -14.05
CA ARG A 101 -12.22 -9.30 -14.54
C ARG A 101 -13.20 -9.16 -13.39
N PHE A 102 -14.02 -8.11 -13.46
CA PHE A 102 -15.02 -7.76 -12.46
C PHE A 102 -16.44 -7.85 -13.03
N GLU A 103 -17.40 -8.06 -12.15
CA GLU A 103 -18.82 -8.07 -12.52
C GLU A 103 -19.29 -6.70 -13.03
N SER A 104 -18.81 -5.63 -12.40
CA SER A 104 -19.20 -4.25 -12.73
C SER A 104 -17.98 -3.33 -12.85
N ARG A 105 -18.13 -2.26 -13.66
CA ARG A 105 -17.14 -1.19 -13.73
C ARG A 105 -16.93 -0.50 -12.38
N GLU A 106 -17.96 -0.42 -11.55
CA GLU A 106 -17.89 0.16 -10.20
C GLU A 106 -16.90 -0.59 -9.30
N HIS A 107 -16.94 -1.93 -9.30
CA HIS A 107 -16.01 -2.73 -8.51
C HIS A 107 -14.57 -2.58 -8.99
N LEU A 108 -14.35 -2.55 -10.31
CA LEU A 108 -13.03 -2.27 -10.87
C LEU A 108 -12.53 -0.89 -10.42
N ASN A 109 -13.36 0.15 -10.59
CA ASN A 109 -12.99 1.51 -10.23
C ASN A 109 -12.66 1.61 -8.74
N HIS A 110 -13.42 0.95 -7.87
CA HIS A 110 -13.13 0.91 -6.44
C HIS A 110 -11.73 0.34 -6.15
N VAL A 111 -11.37 -0.79 -6.78
CA VAL A 111 -10.05 -1.42 -6.60
C VAL A 111 -8.93 -0.50 -7.08
N VAL A 112 -9.06 0.05 -8.29
CA VAL A 112 -8.07 0.95 -8.88
C VAL A 112 -7.90 2.23 -8.06
N SER A 113 -9.01 2.87 -7.67
CA SER A 113 -9.00 4.06 -6.83
C SER A 113 -8.38 3.80 -5.45
N HIS A 114 -8.68 2.67 -4.82
CA HIS A 114 -8.10 2.32 -3.52
C HIS A 114 -6.59 2.11 -3.61
N ILE A 115 -6.11 1.40 -4.63
CA ILE A 115 -4.66 1.19 -4.85
C ILE A 115 -3.97 2.54 -5.06
N ASN A 116 -4.49 3.37 -5.96
CA ASN A 116 -3.91 4.69 -6.24
C ASN A 116 -3.94 5.60 -5.01
N PHE A 117 -5.03 5.59 -4.23
CA PHE A 117 -5.14 6.32 -2.98
C PHE A 117 -4.12 5.85 -1.95
N ALA A 118 -3.99 4.54 -1.72
CA ALA A 118 -3.02 4.00 -0.78
C ALA A 118 -1.58 4.40 -1.16
N LEU A 119 -1.23 4.31 -2.44
CA LEU A 119 0.10 4.70 -2.91
C LEU A 119 0.34 6.22 -2.80
N SER A 120 -0.68 7.05 -3.06
CA SER A 120 -0.56 8.49 -2.88
C SER A 120 -0.37 8.89 -1.41
N ARG A 121 -0.95 8.12 -0.47
CA ARG A 121 -0.71 8.29 0.98
C ARG A 121 0.75 8.02 1.34
N ILE A 122 1.33 6.93 0.83
CA ILE A 122 2.71 6.50 1.13
C ILE A 122 3.74 7.51 0.59
N PHE A 123 3.54 7.98 -0.64
CA PHE A 123 4.49 8.85 -1.33
C PHE A 123 4.17 10.34 -1.22
N ASN A 124 3.15 10.72 -0.44
CA ASN A 124 2.69 12.10 -0.27
C ASN A 124 2.58 12.92 -1.58
N ASN A 125 2.00 12.31 -2.63
CA ASN A 125 1.94 12.88 -4.00
C ASN A 125 3.29 13.28 -4.62
N SER A 126 4.40 12.73 -4.13
CA SER A 126 5.73 12.95 -4.68
C SER A 126 5.81 12.50 -6.15
N ILE A 127 6.69 13.14 -6.92
CA ILE A 127 7.05 12.74 -8.29
C ILE A 127 7.58 11.29 -8.39
N PHE A 128 7.93 10.69 -7.25
CA PHE A 128 8.35 9.29 -7.15
C PHE A 128 7.18 8.31 -6.98
N ALA A 129 5.95 8.81 -6.81
CA ALA A 129 4.76 7.96 -6.87
C ALA A 129 4.70 7.34 -8.27
N PRO A 130 4.72 6.01 -8.40
CA PRO A 130 4.73 5.41 -9.72
C PRO A 130 3.41 5.75 -10.43
N SER A 131 3.51 6.25 -11.66
CA SER A 131 2.36 6.62 -12.51
C SER A 131 1.59 5.37 -12.92
N ILE A 132 0.84 4.81 -11.98
CA ILE A 132 0.37 3.42 -12.10
C ILE A 132 -0.84 3.30 -13.02
N CYS A 133 -1.56 4.38 -13.31
CA CYS A 133 -2.74 4.36 -14.17
C CYS A 133 -2.66 5.42 -15.28
N HIS A 134 -2.64 4.97 -16.54
CA HIS A 134 -3.04 5.78 -17.69
C HIS A 134 -4.51 5.47 -17.98
N SER A 135 -5.42 6.41 -17.73
CA SER A 135 -6.81 6.30 -18.18
C SER A 135 -7.19 7.53 -18.99
N ASP A 136 -7.21 7.38 -20.33
CA ASP A 136 -7.99 8.24 -21.21
C ASP A 136 -9.47 7.86 -21.05
N SER A 137 -10.15 8.41 -20.05
CA SER A 137 -11.60 8.35 -19.99
C SER A 137 -12.14 9.47 -19.09
N ASP A 138 -12.93 10.35 -19.69
CA ASP A 138 -13.57 11.51 -19.09
C ASP A 138 -14.19 11.24 -17.72
N LEU A 139 -13.85 12.13 -16.79
CA LEU A 139 -14.24 12.12 -15.39
C LEU A 139 -15.77 12.27 -15.26
N SER A 140 -16.45 11.23 -14.79
CA SER A 140 -17.83 11.34 -14.28
C SER A 140 -17.83 11.55 -12.76
N GLU A 141 -18.83 12.29 -12.28
CA GLU A 141 -18.92 12.91 -10.93
C GLU A 141 -18.84 11.96 -9.72
N GLY A 142 -18.82 10.63 -9.90
CA GLY A 142 -18.66 9.65 -8.82
C GLY A 142 -17.25 9.62 -8.20
N SER A 143 -16.24 10.15 -8.89
CA SER A 143 -14.84 10.13 -8.46
C SER A 143 -14.48 11.14 -7.36
N ARG A 144 -15.35 12.11 -7.05
CA ARG A 144 -15.04 13.21 -6.10
C ARG A 144 -14.78 12.76 -4.65
N LYS A 145 -15.10 11.52 -4.27
CA LYS A 145 -14.77 11.01 -2.92
C LYS A 145 -13.33 10.53 -2.77
N TYR A 146 -12.61 10.31 -3.88
CA TYR A 146 -11.24 9.81 -3.89
C TYR A 146 -10.32 10.56 -4.87
N SER A 147 -10.78 11.69 -5.43
CA SER A 147 -9.96 12.56 -6.27
C SER A 147 -8.93 13.33 -5.43
N PRO A 148 -7.62 13.31 -5.79
CA PRO A 148 -6.59 14.10 -5.10
C PRO A 148 -6.76 15.62 -5.24
N SER A 149 -7.66 16.08 -6.11
CA SER A 149 -7.82 17.46 -6.54
C SER A 149 -9.10 18.15 -6.04
N SER A 150 -9.78 17.60 -5.02
CA SER A 150 -10.84 18.34 -4.34
C SER A 150 -10.23 19.33 -3.33
N GLU A 151 -9.95 20.54 -3.80
CA GLU A 151 -9.57 21.74 -3.02
C GLU A 151 -10.72 22.25 -2.12
N THR A 152 -11.35 21.36 -1.38
CA THR A 152 -12.32 21.70 -0.34
C THR A 152 -11.85 21.09 0.96
N SER A 153 -10.99 21.84 1.64
CA SER A 153 -10.98 22.01 3.10
C SER A 153 -11.21 20.72 3.91
N VAL A 154 -10.19 19.87 4.04
CA VAL A 154 -9.56 19.40 5.30
C VAL A 154 -8.43 18.43 4.87
N GLU A 155 -7.33 18.94 4.32
CA GLU A 155 -6.08 18.19 4.47
C GLU A 155 -5.73 18.34 5.95
N THR A 156 -6.29 17.47 6.77
CA THR A 156 -5.92 17.38 8.19
C THR A 156 -4.41 17.24 8.14
N GLN A 157 -3.67 18.24 8.62
CA GLN A 157 -2.21 18.22 8.64
C GLN A 157 -1.81 16.90 9.27
N ARG A 158 -1.39 15.94 8.44
CA ARG A 158 -1.01 14.62 8.94
C ARG A 158 0.18 14.86 9.84
N ALA A 159 0.14 14.30 11.05
CA ALA A 159 1.24 14.42 11.98
C ALA A 159 2.55 14.04 11.27
N CYS A 160 3.55 14.90 11.43
CA CYS A 160 4.85 14.77 10.79
C CYS A 160 4.81 14.40 9.30
N GLY A 161 3.91 15.00 8.50
CA GLY A 161 3.84 14.75 7.06
C GLY A 161 3.39 13.34 6.68
N GLY A 162 2.69 12.63 7.59
CA GLY A 162 2.19 11.28 7.33
C GLY A 162 3.22 10.17 7.50
N PHE A 163 4.32 10.43 8.22
CA PHE A 163 5.40 9.47 8.46
C PHE A 163 4.87 8.10 8.92
N SER A 164 3.96 8.08 9.90
CA SER A 164 3.42 6.85 10.48
C SER A 164 2.69 5.95 9.47
N GLU A 165 2.14 6.52 8.39
CA GLU A 165 1.52 5.74 7.32
C GLU A 165 2.53 5.16 6.36
N THR A 166 3.53 5.96 5.95
CA THR A 166 4.65 5.48 5.15
C THR A 166 5.38 4.35 5.90
N TYR A 167 5.62 4.52 7.20
CA TYR A 167 6.22 3.52 8.07
C TYR A 167 5.38 2.24 8.14
N SER A 168 4.07 2.36 8.37
CA SER A 168 3.18 1.20 8.39
C SER A 168 3.18 0.42 7.06
N ALA A 169 3.15 1.14 5.93
CA ALA A 169 3.17 0.53 4.61
C ALA A 169 4.49 -0.18 4.31
N LEU A 170 5.63 0.42 4.69
CA LEU A 170 6.94 -0.18 4.53
C LEU A 170 7.15 -1.36 5.50
N CYS A 171 6.62 -1.32 6.72
CA CYS A 171 6.61 -2.47 7.62
C CYS A 171 5.87 -3.66 6.98
N ASP A 172 4.67 -3.41 6.44
CA ASP A 172 3.88 -4.42 5.76
C ASP A 172 4.62 -4.99 4.53
N TYR A 173 5.24 -4.13 3.71
CA TYR A 173 6.02 -4.55 2.54
C TYR A 173 7.22 -5.44 2.94
N ASN A 174 7.93 -5.05 4.00
CA ASN A 174 9.10 -5.77 4.50
C ASN A 174 8.72 -7.00 5.34
N GLY A 175 7.44 -7.23 5.65
CA GLY A 175 7.00 -8.35 6.47
C GLY A 175 7.50 -8.28 7.92
N ILE A 176 7.59 -7.07 8.47
CA ILE A 176 7.90 -6.83 9.89
C ILE A 176 6.70 -6.22 10.62
N SER A 177 6.67 -6.37 11.93
CA SER A 177 5.62 -5.78 12.75
C SER A 177 5.84 -4.29 12.93
N CYS A 178 4.85 -3.48 12.55
CA CYS A 178 4.83 -2.04 12.83
C CYS A 178 4.89 -1.82 14.35
N LYS A 179 5.82 -0.97 14.80
CA LYS A 179 5.97 -0.65 16.22
C LYS A 179 5.07 0.52 16.58
N GLU A 180 4.09 0.27 17.46
CA GLU A 180 3.15 1.30 17.91
C GLU A 180 3.86 2.46 18.62
N GLU A 181 4.96 2.19 19.33
CA GLU A 181 5.77 3.22 20.00
C GLU A 181 6.35 4.25 19.02
N VAL A 182 6.80 3.81 17.83
CA VAL A 182 7.34 4.69 16.79
C VAL A 182 6.24 5.60 16.26
N GLN A 183 5.06 5.03 15.98
CA GLN A 183 3.93 5.82 15.49
C GLN A 183 3.45 6.81 16.55
N TRP A 184 3.38 6.39 17.81
CA TRP A 184 2.94 7.23 18.91
C TRP A 184 3.92 8.38 19.17
N ASP A 185 5.23 8.12 19.22
CA ASP A 185 6.25 9.15 19.39
C ASP A 185 6.20 10.17 18.25
N VAL A 186 6.09 9.71 17.00
CA VAL A 186 6.05 10.62 15.85
C VAL A 186 4.76 11.43 15.82
N ASP A 187 3.61 10.78 15.98
CA ASP A 187 2.32 11.44 15.86
C ASP A 187 2.00 12.35 17.05
N THR A 188 2.64 12.12 18.21
CA THR A 188 2.38 12.84 19.45
C THR A 188 3.55 13.74 19.85
N ILE A 189 4.73 13.18 20.11
CA ILE A 189 5.87 13.92 20.66
C ILE A 189 6.48 14.81 19.59
N TYR A 190 6.95 14.22 18.49
CA TYR A 190 7.60 14.98 17.41
C TYR A 190 6.67 16.02 16.82
N HIS A 191 5.42 15.64 16.57
CA HIS A 191 4.43 16.57 16.02
C HIS A 191 4.12 17.74 16.97
N SER A 192 3.93 17.48 18.27
CA SER A 192 3.64 18.54 19.24
C SER A 192 4.81 19.51 19.47
N GLN A 193 6.04 19.05 19.24
CA GLN A 193 7.26 19.86 19.36
C GLN A 193 7.63 20.59 18.06
N ASP A 194 6.84 20.42 16.99
CA ASP A 194 7.19 20.86 15.62
C ASP A 194 8.60 20.41 15.21
N ASN A 195 9.04 19.25 15.70
CA ASN A 195 10.41 18.80 15.53
C ASN A 195 10.65 18.33 14.09
N ARG A 196 11.69 18.89 13.45
CA ARG A 196 12.10 18.60 12.06
C ARG A 196 13.33 17.70 11.98
N GLU A 197 13.95 17.40 13.11
CA GLU A 197 15.08 16.48 13.22
C GLU A 197 14.61 15.13 13.74
N PHE A 198 14.74 14.10 12.92
CA PHE A 198 14.48 12.72 13.32
C PHE A 198 15.71 12.15 14.03
N ASN A 199 15.58 11.85 15.32
CA ASN A 199 16.67 11.32 16.13
C ASN A 199 16.57 9.79 16.23
N LEU A 200 17.50 9.07 15.59
CA LEU A 200 17.52 7.60 15.65
C LEU A 200 17.79 7.04 17.06
N LEU A 201 18.33 7.85 17.97
CA LEU A 201 18.60 7.40 19.34
C LEU A 201 17.32 7.16 20.13
N ASP A 202 16.24 7.86 19.79
CA ASP A 202 14.93 7.68 20.43
C ASP A 202 14.40 6.25 20.22
N PHE A 203 14.90 5.56 19.19
CA PHE A 203 14.53 4.20 18.83
C PHE A 203 15.70 3.21 18.91
N SER A 204 16.79 3.57 19.57
CA SER A 204 18.03 2.76 19.64
C SER A 204 17.88 1.38 20.28
N HIS A 205 16.79 1.14 21.02
CA HIS A 205 16.43 -0.16 21.59
C HIS A 205 15.83 -1.13 20.56
N LEU A 206 15.43 -0.65 19.39
CA LEU A 206 14.87 -1.47 18.32
C LEU A 206 15.94 -2.24 17.56
N GLU A 207 15.51 -3.31 16.88
CA GLU A 207 16.40 -4.10 16.04
C GLU A 207 16.83 -3.32 14.79
N SER A 208 17.99 -3.68 14.23
CA SER A 208 18.54 -3.06 13.01
C SER A 208 17.53 -2.98 11.86
N ARG A 209 16.71 -4.02 11.69
CA ARG A 209 15.70 -4.07 10.62
C ARG A 209 14.56 -3.09 10.84
N ASP A 210 14.14 -2.89 12.10
CA ASP A 210 13.12 -1.90 12.44
C ASP A 210 13.65 -0.49 12.16
N LEU A 211 14.88 -0.19 12.60
CA LEU A 211 15.57 1.08 12.33
C LEU A 211 15.72 1.36 10.82
N ALA A 212 16.06 0.34 10.03
CA ALA A 212 16.17 0.48 8.58
C ALA A 212 14.84 0.93 7.96
N VAL A 213 13.71 0.33 8.36
CA VAL A 213 12.38 0.72 7.84
C VAL A 213 11.97 2.11 8.33
N ILE A 214 12.33 2.50 9.55
CA ILE A 214 12.14 3.87 10.07
C ILE A 214 12.87 4.87 9.17
N VAL A 215 14.17 4.64 8.91
CA VAL A 215 14.98 5.52 8.03
C VAL A 215 14.42 5.54 6.61
N ALA A 216 14.04 4.40 6.05
CA ALA A 216 13.45 4.30 4.71
C ALA A 216 12.15 5.11 4.58
N SER A 217 11.37 5.22 5.66
CA SER A 217 10.14 6.01 5.69
C SER A 217 10.41 7.51 5.55
N MET A 218 11.58 7.99 5.99
CA MET A 218 11.98 9.38 5.80
C MET A 218 12.28 9.74 4.34
N ALA A 219 12.64 8.76 3.50
CA ALA A 219 12.96 8.98 2.09
C ALA A 219 11.80 9.63 1.30
N TYR A 220 10.56 9.39 1.73
CA TYR A 220 9.34 9.89 1.07
C TYR A 220 8.56 10.87 1.96
N ASN A 221 9.10 11.18 3.13
CA ASN A 221 8.50 12.12 4.06
C ASN A 221 8.87 13.55 3.70
N THR A 222 7.94 14.49 3.89
CA THR A 222 8.15 15.92 3.60
C THR A 222 8.21 16.79 4.85
N TRP A 223 8.26 16.18 6.04
CA TRP A 223 8.24 16.88 7.31
C TRP A 223 9.62 16.97 7.94
N PHE A 224 10.33 15.84 8.02
CA PHE A 224 11.66 15.75 8.59
C PHE A 224 12.69 16.26 7.60
N THR A 225 13.44 17.29 8.02
CA THR A 225 14.52 17.87 7.23
C THR A 225 15.89 17.47 7.74
N LYS A 226 15.98 16.85 8.92
CA LYS A 226 17.25 16.37 9.47
C LYS A 226 17.17 14.93 9.95
N LEU A 227 18.26 14.19 9.76
CA LEU A 227 18.47 12.87 10.34
C LEU A 227 19.66 12.93 11.30
N TYR A 228 19.42 12.61 12.57
CA TYR A 228 20.42 12.65 13.61
C TYR A 228 20.69 11.25 14.19
N CYS A 229 21.97 10.92 14.33
CA CYS A 229 22.45 9.69 14.96
C CYS A 229 23.83 9.95 15.57
N LYS A 230 23.96 9.74 16.89
CA LYS A 230 25.23 9.89 17.60
C LYS A 230 25.46 8.75 18.58
N ASP A 231 26.67 8.19 18.59
CA ASP A 231 27.06 7.12 19.53
C ASP A 231 26.18 5.85 19.41
N LEU A 232 25.58 5.61 18.24
CA LEU A 232 24.78 4.43 17.91
C LEU A 232 25.38 3.71 16.71
N ARG A 233 25.80 2.46 16.91
CA ARG A 233 26.35 1.63 15.84
C ARG A 233 25.26 1.22 14.85
N ILE A 234 25.29 1.79 13.64
CA ILE A 234 24.36 1.44 12.56
C ILE A 234 24.92 0.30 11.70
N GLY A 235 24.09 -0.72 11.47
CA GLY A 235 24.43 -1.86 10.59
C GLY A 235 24.35 -1.50 9.11
N SER A 236 24.84 -2.38 8.24
CA SER A 236 24.82 -2.17 6.79
C SER A 236 23.42 -1.91 6.24
N GLU A 237 22.40 -2.60 6.76
CA GLU A 237 21.00 -2.43 6.35
C GLU A 237 20.50 -1.00 6.62
N VAL A 238 20.80 -0.45 7.81
CA VAL A 238 20.42 0.92 8.17
C VAL A 238 21.19 1.91 7.29
N THR A 239 22.50 1.69 7.10
CA THR A 239 23.34 2.53 6.23
C THR A 239 22.83 2.58 4.80
N GLU A 240 22.39 1.46 4.23
CA GLU A 240 21.77 1.42 2.91
C GLU A 240 20.50 2.29 2.85
N GLN A 241 19.67 2.25 3.90
CA GLN A 241 18.48 3.09 3.95
C GLN A 241 18.81 4.56 4.17
N VAL A 242 19.88 4.90 4.90
CA VAL A 242 20.37 6.29 4.98
C VAL A 242 20.76 6.79 3.59
N LEU A 243 21.55 6.01 2.83
CA LEU A 243 21.96 6.36 1.46
C LEU A 243 20.75 6.50 0.52
N HIS A 244 19.76 5.61 0.64
CA HIS A 244 18.51 5.70 -0.10
C HIS A 244 17.74 6.98 0.24
N THR A 245 17.60 7.30 1.53
CA THR A 245 16.93 8.52 2.02
C THR A 245 17.64 9.77 1.51
N VAL A 246 18.98 9.81 1.50
CA VAL A 246 19.76 10.89 0.87
C VAL A 246 19.45 11.02 -0.62
N SER A 247 19.38 9.90 -1.32
CA SER A 247 19.17 9.90 -2.77
C SER A 247 17.75 10.28 -3.19
N LYS A 248 16.74 10.04 -2.34
CA LYS A 248 15.33 10.15 -2.71
C LYS A 248 14.58 11.26 -2.02
N SER A 249 14.95 11.64 -0.81
CA SER A 249 14.25 12.69 -0.09
C SER A 249 14.43 14.02 -0.79
N SER A 250 13.31 14.70 -1.04
CA SER A 250 13.30 16.08 -1.52
C SER A 250 13.34 17.10 -0.39
N SER A 251 13.26 16.65 0.87
CA SER A 251 13.12 17.50 2.06
C SER A 251 14.29 17.39 3.03
N LEU A 252 15.15 16.38 2.88
CA LEU A 252 16.32 16.21 3.74
C LEU A 252 17.37 17.28 3.42
N GLU A 253 17.74 18.04 4.43
CA GLU A 253 18.70 19.16 4.37
C GLU A 253 19.98 18.86 5.14
N GLU A 254 19.88 18.14 6.27
CA GLU A 254 21.01 17.90 7.18
C GLU A 254 21.07 16.43 7.63
N ILE A 255 22.29 15.89 7.72
CA ILE A 255 22.54 14.56 8.26
C ILE A 255 23.72 14.63 9.23
N THR A 256 23.49 14.13 10.43
CA THR A 256 24.50 14.01 11.47
C THR A 256 24.66 12.53 11.82
N LEU A 257 25.80 11.95 11.45
CA LEU A 257 26.21 10.59 11.82
C LEU A 257 27.54 10.68 12.59
N GLU A 258 27.46 10.80 13.91
CA GLU A 258 28.63 10.89 14.79
C GLU A 258 28.88 9.55 15.50
N ASN A 259 30.10 9.03 15.44
CA ASN A 259 30.47 7.77 16.12
C ASN A 259 29.48 6.61 15.86
N ALA A 260 29.04 6.47 14.60
CA ALA A 260 27.95 5.57 14.24
C ALA A 260 28.38 4.13 13.88
N GLY A 261 29.61 3.71 14.24
CA GLY A 261 30.10 2.35 14.00
C GLY A 261 31.45 2.28 13.30
#